data_AF-A0A947III4-F1
#
_entry.id   AF-A0A947III4-F1
#
_cell.length_a   1.000
_cell.length_b   1.000
_cell.length_c   1.000
_cell.angle_alpha   90.00
_cell.angle_beta   90.00
_cell.angle_gamma   90.00
#
_symmetry.space_group_name_H-M   'P 1'
#
loop_
_entity.id
_entity.type
_entity.pdbx_description
1 polymer ?
#
loop_
_entity_poly.entity_id
_entity_poly.type
_entity_poly.pdbx_seq_one_letter_code
_entity_poly.pdbx_strand_id
1 'polypeptide(L)'
;MKRNLLIAISLLTLLISGCASVPMAPMDEDVKAKTFSTLPEKASLYIYRHESFGGAIPMSLSVNGKSIGQTAAKTYFRLNLAPGKYSVESHAENVSNLSLNME
;
A
#
# COMPACT_ATOMS: atom_id res chain seq x y z
N MET A 1 26.60 4.09 -34.57
CA MET A 1 25.48 4.93 -34.07
C MET A 1 24.40 4.12 -33.34
N LYS A 2 23.81 3.06 -33.94
CA LYS A 2 22.76 2.24 -33.29
C LYS A 2 23.17 1.58 -31.95
N ARG A 3 24.43 1.11 -31.83
CA ARG A 3 24.95 0.48 -30.60
C ARG A 3 25.10 1.45 -29.43
N ASN A 4 25.56 2.68 -29.69
CA ASN A 4 25.70 3.72 -28.67
C ASN A 4 24.33 4.26 -28.23
N LEU A 5 23.36 4.30 -29.14
CA LEU A 5 21.97 4.65 -28.83
C LEU A 5 21.31 3.60 -27.91
N LEU A 6 21.53 2.31 -28.16
CA LEU A 6 21.03 1.23 -27.30
C LEU A 6 21.62 1.28 -25.88
N ILE A 7 22.92 1.59 -25.76
CA ILE A 7 23.59 1.75 -24.45
C ILE A 7 23.03 2.97 -23.70
N ALA A 8 22.84 4.10 -24.38
CA ALA A 8 22.26 5.30 -23.77
C ALA A 8 20.82 5.06 -23.27
N ILE A 9 20.00 4.33 -24.03
CA ILE A 9 18.63 3.98 -23.63
C ILE A 9 18.65 3.05 -22.41
N SER A 10 19.51 2.02 -22.39
CA SER A 10 19.66 1.12 -21.24
C SER A 10 20.12 1.83 -19.97
N LEU A 11 21.02 2.81 -20.10
CA LEU A 11 21.52 3.59 -18.96
C LEU A 11 20.42 4.53 -18.42
N LEU A 12 19.61 5.10 -19.31
CA LEU A 12 18.49 5.97 -18.95
C LEU A 12 17.38 5.20 -18.22
N THR A 13 17.10 3.94 -18.60
CA THR A 13 16.11 3.11 -17.91
C THR A 13 16.50 2.76 -16.47
N LEU A 14 17.80 2.63 -16.19
CA LEU A 14 18.30 2.42 -14.82
C LEU A 14 18.16 3.67 -13.94
N LEU A 15 18.19 4.86 -14.54
CA LEU A 15 18.05 6.12 -13.82
C LEU A 15 16.59 6.45 -13.46
N ILE A 16 15.62 5.82 -14.12
CA ILE A 16 14.19 6.06 -13.91
C ILE A 16 13.54 5.01 -12.98
N SER A 17 14.27 3.95 -12.59
CA SER A 17 13.76 3.00 -11.57
C SER A 17 13.78 3.66 -10.19
N GLY A 18 12.67 4.28 -9.79
CA GLY A 18 12.48 4.83 -8.45
C GLY A 18 12.34 3.72 -7.40
N CYS A 19 13.08 3.82 -6.29
CA CYS A 19 13.06 2.90 -5.15
C CYS A 19 11.76 2.92 -4.32
N ALA A 20 10.72 3.64 -4.75
CA ALA A 20 9.47 3.82 -4.00
C ALA A 20 8.52 2.61 -4.09
N SER A 21 9.06 1.41 -4.28
CA SER A 21 8.28 0.17 -4.32
C SER A 21 8.00 -0.33 -2.91
N VAL A 22 6.78 -0.79 -2.67
CA VAL A 22 6.41 -1.53 -1.46
C VAL A 22 6.24 -3.02 -1.81
N PRO A 23 6.42 -3.94 -0.85
CA PRO A 23 6.11 -5.35 -1.08
C PRO A 23 4.64 -5.50 -1.52
N MET A 24 4.44 -6.18 -2.64
CA MET A 24 3.12 -6.46 -3.20
C MET A 24 2.80 -7.95 -3.05
N ALA A 25 1.55 -8.25 -2.74
CA ALA A 25 1.04 -9.61 -2.81
C ALA A 25 1.03 -10.11 -4.27
N PRO A 26 1.08 -11.43 -4.50
CA PRO A 26 0.86 -12.03 -5.82
C PRO A 26 -0.47 -11.58 -6.45
N MET A 27 -0.54 -11.58 -7.78
CA MET A 27 -1.71 -11.08 -8.52
C MET A 27 -3.00 -11.86 -8.21
N ASP A 28 -2.92 -13.17 -7.95
CA ASP A 28 -4.10 -13.96 -7.62
C ASP A 28 -4.66 -13.61 -6.23
N GLU A 29 -3.80 -13.30 -5.26
CA GLU A 29 -4.21 -12.80 -3.95
C GLU A 29 -4.81 -11.39 -4.05
N ASP A 30 -4.27 -10.52 -4.90
CA ASP A 30 -4.81 -9.19 -5.16
C ASP A 30 -6.23 -9.26 -5.77
N VAL A 31 -6.43 -10.10 -6.78
CA VAL A 31 -7.75 -10.31 -7.40
C VAL A 31 -8.75 -10.82 -6.36
N LYS A 32 -8.36 -11.82 -5.56
CA LYS A 32 -9.21 -12.35 -4.47
C LYS A 32 -9.53 -11.28 -3.43
N ALA A 33 -8.54 -10.50 -3.00
CA ALA A 33 -8.74 -9.42 -2.04
C ALA A 33 -9.70 -8.36 -2.59
N LYS A 34 -9.69 -8.06 -3.89
CA LYS A 34 -10.62 -7.09 -4.50
C LYS A 34 -12.06 -7.59 -4.69
N THR A 35 -12.36 -8.84 -4.33
CA THR A 35 -13.74 -9.34 -4.29
C THR A 35 -14.49 -8.90 -3.02
N PHE A 36 -13.77 -8.40 -2.00
CA PHE A 36 -14.34 -7.97 -0.72
C PHE A 36 -15.18 -9.05 -0.01
N SER A 37 -14.87 -10.34 -0.24
CA SER A 37 -15.53 -11.44 0.45
C SER A 37 -15.32 -11.37 1.96
N THR A 38 -16.39 -11.46 2.74
CA THR A 38 -16.33 -11.53 4.19
C THR A 38 -15.91 -12.92 4.66
N LEU A 39 -15.29 -12.98 5.85
CA LEU A 39 -14.99 -14.23 6.53
C LEU A 39 -15.88 -14.33 7.77
N PRO A 40 -16.47 -15.50 8.07
CA PRO A 40 -17.21 -15.69 9.31
C PRO A 40 -16.36 -15.31 10.53
N GLU A 41 -16.97 -14.62 11.49
CA GLU A 41 -16.35 -14.20 12.76
C GLU A 41 -15.11 -13.28 12.61
N LYS A 42 -14.95 -12.62 11.47
CA LYS A 42 -13.87 -11.67 11.21
C LYS A 42 -14.39 -10.37 10.60
N ALA A 43 -13.83 -9.27 11.08
CA ALA A 43 -13.92 -7.99 10.42
C ALA A 43 -12.86 -7.89 9.30
N SER A 44 -13.23 -7.38 8.13
CA SER A 44 -12.28 -7.08 7.04
C SER A 44 -12.01 -5.57 6.97
N LEU A 45 -10.78 -5.16 7.27
CA LEU A 45 -10.33 -3.78 7.16
C LEU A 45 -9.52 -3.59 5.88
N TYR A 46 -9.99 -2.71 5.00
CA TYR A 46 -9.27 -2.30 3.80
C TYR A 46 -8.82 -0.85 3.94
N ILE A 47 -7.50 -0.63 3.82
CA ILE A 47 -6.89 0.70 3.89
C ILE A 47 -6.25 0.98 2.53
N TYR A 48 -6.85 1.87 1.75
CA TYR A 48 -6.42 2.20 0.39
C TYR A 48 -5.88 3.63 0.31
N ARG A 49 -4.67 3.79 -0.23
CA ARG A 49 -4.09 5.11 -0.51
C ARG A 49 -4.59 5.61 -1.87
N HIS A 50 -5.66 6.40 -1.86
CA HIS A 50 -6.24 6.97 -3.08
C HIS A 50 -5.49 8.19 -3.64
N GLU A 51 -4.16 8.30 -3.48
CA GLU A 51 -3.41 9.48 -3.91
C GLU A 51 -2.30 9.12 -4.92
N SER A 52 -1.96 10.07 -5.81
CA SER A 52 -0.83 9.98 -6.75
C SER A 52 0.26 11.01 -6.43
N PHE A 53 -0.12 12.17 -5.88
CA PHE A 53 0.82 13.17 -5.41
C PHE A 53 1.65 12.63 -4.23
N GLY A 54 2.96 12.86 -4.25
CA GLY A 54 3.87 12.23 -3.29
C GLY A 54 3.96 10.70 -3.44
N GLY A 55 3.55 10.12 -4.57
CA GLY A 55 3.59 8.66 -4.79
C GLY A 55 4.98 8.04 -4.77
N ALA A 56 6.03 8.86 -4.96
CA ALA A 56 7.43 8.45 -4.81
C ALA A 56 7.86 8.29 -3.34
N ILE A 57 7.01 8.66 -2.37
CA ILE A 57 7.29 8.54 -0.93
C ILE A 57 6.29 7.53 -0.35
N PRO A 58 6.75 6.36 0.14
CA PRO A 58 5.89 5.41 0.82
C PRO A 58 5.27 6.03 2.09
N MET A 59 3.99 5.74 2.33
CA MET A 59 3.26 6.24 3.50
C MET A 59 3.11 5.13 4.53
N SER A 60 3.58 5.36 5.75
CA SER A 60 3.51 4.38 6.84
C SER A 60 2.10 4.28 7.42
N LEU A 61 1.68 3.07 7.75
CA LEU A 61 0.40 2.79 8.39
C LEU A 61 0.59 2.09 9.74
N SER A 62 -0.22 2.46 10.71
CA SER A 62 -0.34 1.76 11.99
C SER A 62 -1.79 1.38 12.26
N VAL A 63 -1.98 0.27 12.99
CA VAL A 63 -3.27 -0.14 13.56
C VAL A 63 -3.06 -0.40 15.04
N ASN A 64 -3.82 0.30 15.89
CA ASN A 64 -3.66 0.30 17.35
C ASN A 64 -2.22 0.61 17.78
N GLY A 65 -1.59 1.60 17.13
CA GLY A 65 -0.21 2.02 17.40
C GLY A 65 0.87 1.04 16.91
N LYS A 66 0.49 -0.12 16.36
CA LYS A 66 1.43 -1.08 15.77
C LYS A 66 1.58 -0.82 14.28
N SER A 67 2.82 -0.60 13.82
CA SER A 67 3.12 -0.47 12.38
C SER A 67 2.75 -1.75 11.63
N ILE A 68 2.02 -1.60 10.52
CA ILE A 68 1.60 -2.71 9.63
C ILE A 68 2.36 -2.70 8.30
N GLY A 69 3.13 -1.64 8.02
CA GLY A 69 3.89 -1.47 6.79
C GLY A 69 3.63 -0.13 6.12
N GLN A 70 3.96 -0.06 4.83
CA GLN A 70 3.91 1.16 4.04
C GLN A 70 3.10 0.96 2.76
N THR A 71 2.42 2.01 2.29
CA THR A 71 1.69 2.04 1.03
C THR A 71 2.40 2.91 0.00
N ALA A 72 2.47 2.44 -1.24
CA ALA A 72 2.77 3.27 -2.39
C ALA A 72 1.46 3.92 -2.91
N ALA A 73 1.59 4.83 -3.88
CA ALA A 73 0.42 5.38 -4.56
C ALA A 73 -0.46 4.26 -5.14
N LYS A 74 -1.77 4.36 -4.90
CA LYS A 74 -2.79 3.43 -5.42
C LYS A 74 -2.58 1.97 -4.99
N THR A 75 -1.95 1.73 -3.84
CA THR A 75 -1.89 0.40 -3.19
C THR A 75 -2.71 0.37 -1.90
N TYR A 76 -2.88 -0.82 -1.33
CA TYR A 76 -3.72 -1.02 -0.14
C TYR A 76 -3.16 -2.09 0.80
N PHE A 77 -3.67 -2.08 2.03
CA PHE A 77 -3.65 -3.23 2.93
C PHE A 77 -5.07 -3.79 3.08
N ARG A 78 -5.16 -5.12 3.14
CA ARG A 78 -6.36 -5.83 3.58
C ARG A 78 -6.01 -6.65 4.82
N LEU A 79 -6.71 -6.41 5.92
CA LEU A 79 -6.52 -7.12 7.18
C LEU A 79 -7.81 -7.83 7.58
N ASN A 80 -7.72 -9.10 7.95
CA ASN A 80 -8.80 -9.83 8.60
C ASN A 80 -8.53 -9.83 10.10
N LEU A 81 -9.39 -9.16 10.86
CA LEU A 81 -9.21 -8.86 12.27
C LEU A 81 -10.38 -9.44 13.07
N ALA A 82 -10.19 -9.59 14.38
CA ALA A 82 -11.33 -9.88 15.26
C ALA A 82 -12.27 -8.65 15.29
N PRO A 83 -13.59 -8.85 15.41
CA PRO A 83 -14.51 -7.74 15.67
C PRO A 83 -14.07 -6.91 16.89
N GLY A 84 -14.26 -5.60 16.82
CA GLY A 84 -13.93 -4.68 17.89
C GLY A 84 -13.57 -3.27 17.42
N LYS A 85 -13.03 -2.48 18.36
CA LYS A 85 -12.60 -1.11 18.11
C LYS A 85 -11.15 -1.06 17.69
N TYR A 86 -10.87 -0.29 16.65
CA TYR A 86 -9.53 -0.09 16.11
C TYR A 86 -9.24 1.37 15.83
N SER A 87 -7.99 1.75 16.01
CA SER A 87 -7.43 3.04 15.66
C SER A 87 -6.47 2.85 14.48
N VAL A 88 -6.76 3.48 13.34
CA VAL A 88 -5.92 3.42 12.15
C VAL A 88 -5.21 4.76 12.00
N GLU A 89 -3.90 4.73 11.76
CA GLU A 89 -3.14 5.95 11.50
C GLU A 89 -2.37 5.87 10.20
N SER A 90 -2.36 6.97 9.47
CA SER A 90 -1.45 7.20 8.36
C SER A 90 -0.41 8.24 8.74
N HIS A 91 0.85 7.92 8.47
CA HIS A 91 2.02 8.75 8.79
C HIS A 91 2.68 9.18 7.48
N ALA A 92 2.49 10.46 7.14
CA ALA A 92 3.10 11.14 5.99
C ALA A 92 3.70 12.48 6.47
N GLU A 93 3.48 13.59 5.75
CA GLU A 93 3.84 14.93 6.23
C GLU A 93 3.12 15.28 7.54
N ASN A 94 1.91 14.74 7.72
CA ASN A 94 1.13 14.81 8.94
C ASN A 94 0.73 13.39 9.38
N VAL A 95 0.30 13.28 10.64
CA VAL A 95 -0.37 12.07 11.15
C VAL A 95 -1.87 12.28 11.09
N SER A 96 -2.58 11.37 10.41
CA SER A 96 -4.04 11.32 10.43
C SER A 96 -4.47 10.06 11.18
N ASN A 97 -5.45 10.20 12.07
CA ASN A 97 -6.00 9.12 12.87
C ASN A 97 -7.49 8.93 12.56
N LEU A 98 -7.92 7.68 12.47
CA LEU A 98 -9.31 7.29 12.31
C LEU A 98 -9.66 6.15 13.28
N SER A 99 -10.62 6.40 14.17
CA SER A 99 -11.17 5.40 15.08
C SER A 99 -12.42 4.76 14.48
N LEU A 100 -12.46 3.43 14.43
CA LEU A 100 -13.54 2.64 13.82
C LEU A 100 -13.99 1.55 14.78
N ASN A 101 -15.28 1.25 14.78
CA ASN A 101 -15.83 0.03 15.37
C ASN A 101 -16.18 -0.92 14.22
N MET A 102 -15.64 -2.12 14.25
CA MET A 102 -15.88 -3.16 13.24
C MET A 102 -16.60 -4.33 13.89
N GLU A 103 -17.75 -4.71 13.34
CA GLU A 103 -18.61 -5.78 13.86
C GLU A 103 -18.39 -7.11 13.10
#